data_AF-A0A822V613-F1
#
_entry.id   AF-A0A822V613-F1
#
_cell.length_a   1.000
_cell.length_b   1.000
_cell.length_c   1.000
_cell.angle_alpha   90.00
_cell.angle_beta   90.00
_cell.angle_gamma   90.00
#
_symmetry.space_group_name_H-M   'P 1'
#
loop_
_entity.id
_entity.type
_entity.pdbx_description
1 polymer ?
#
loop_
_entity_poly.entity_id
_entity_poly.type
_entity_poly.pdbx_seq_one_letter_code
_entity_poly.pdbx_strand_id
1 'polypeptide(L)'
;MLSLIVLTPGYQLFQATNNTAALSDVPGNRRGTVSGLLGLSRNIGLIAGASAMGAVFSIAVGTEDFTRATTSAIATGMCLTFLLSCAMMVVAILVAFGWPNTHGKPSPVMKQHPEG
;
A
#
# COMPACT_ATOMS: atom_id res chain seq x y z
N MET A 1 14.48 -4.68 -18.82
CA MET A 1 14.68 -6.02 -18.23
C MET A 1 15.44 -5.97 -16.91
N LEU A 2 16.56 -5.25 -16.83
CA LEU A 2 17.29 -5.04 -15.56
C LEU A 2 16.37 -4.56 -14.41
N SER A 3 15.48 -3.61 -14.68
CA SER A 3 14.54 -3.07 -13.68
C SER A 3 13.58 -4.12 -13.12
N LEU A 4 13.04 -5.03 -13.94
CA LEU A 4 12.10 -6.06 -13.48
C LEU A 4 12.81 -7.13 -12.65
N ILE A 5 14.04 -7.49 -13.03
CA ILE A 5 14.88 -8.45 -12.30
C ILE A 5 15.22 -7.92 -10.91
N VAL A 6 15.44 -6.62 -10.75
CA VAL A 6 15.74 -5.99 -9.45
C VAL A 6 14.46 -5.75 -8.65
N LEU A 7 13.40 -5.25 -9.31
CA LEU A 7 12.15 -4.85 -8.64
C LEU A 7 11.40 -6.05 -8.05
N THR A 8 11.35 -7.18 -8.76
CA THR A 8 10.58 -8.34 -8.32
C THR A 8 11.08 -8.90 -6.98
N PRO A 9 12.36 -9.29 -6.83
CA PRO A 9 12.87 -9.78 -5.54
C PRO A 9 12.91 -8.68 -4.48
N GLY A 10 13.20 -7.41 -4.85
CA GLY A 10 13.17 -6.30 -3.92
C GLY A 10 11.79 -6.08 -3.31
N TYR A 11 10.76 -6.03 -4.15
CA TYR A 11 9.36 -5.91 -3.73
C TYR A 11 8.96 -7.05 -2.78
N GLN A 12 9.35 -8.29 -3.09
CA GLN A 12 9.02 -9.44 -2.26
C GLN A 12 9.68 -9.37 -0.88
N LEU A 13 10.94 -8.94 -0.81
CA LEU A 13 11.66 -8.77 0.45
C LEU A 13 10.99 -7.71 1.34
N PHE A 14 10.71 -6.53 0.77
CA PHE A 14 10.01 -5.45 1.49
C PHE A 14 8.61 -5.87 1.94
N GLN A 15 7.87 -6.59 1.10
CA GLN A 15 6.53 -7.05 1.45
C GLN A 15 6.58 -8.08 2.59
N ALA A 16 7.55 -9.01 2.59
CA ALA A 16 7.71 -10.02 3.64
C ALA A 16 8.02 -9.38 5.00
N THR A 17 8.98 -8.45 5.05
CA THR A 17 9.30 -7.71 6.28
C THR A 17 8.13 -6.87 6.77
N ASN A 18 7.42 -6.18 5.87
CA ASN A 18 6.23 -5.39 6.22
C ASN A 18 5.10 -6.27 6.78
N ASN A 19 4.80 -7.40 6.13
CA ASN A 19 3.81 -8.37 6.62
C ASN A 19 4.16 -8.89 8.02
N THR A 20 5.43 -9.19 8.25
CA THR A 20 5.90 -9.69 9.54
C THR A 20 5.77 -8.61 10.62
N ALA A 21 6.13 -7.36 10.30
CA ALA A 21 5.95 -6.23 11.21
C ALA A 21 4.47 -6.01 11.56
N ALA A 22 3.57 -6.02 10.57
CA ALA A 22 2.13 -5.86 10.76
C ALA A 22 1.49 -6.97 11.62
N LEU A 23 2.05 -8.17 11.60
CA LEU A 23 1.53 -9.33 12.35
C LEU A 23 2.23 -9.56 13.69
N SER A 24 3.29 -8.81 14.01
CA SER A 24 4.16 -9.05 15.16
C SER A 24 3.42 -9.05 16.51
N ASP A 25 2.48 -8.12 16.69
CA ASP A 25 1.68 -7.94 17.92
C ASP A 25 0.34 -8.70 17.92
N VAL A 26 0.07 -9.51 16.88
CA VAL A 26 -1.21 -10.24 16.77
C VAL A 26 -1.13 -11.57 17.53
N PRO A 27 -2.09 -11.89 18.42
CA PRO A 27 -2.16 -13.18 19.10
C PRO A 27 -2.27 -14.35 18.11
N GLY A 28 -1.60 -15.48 18.41
CA GLY A 28 -1.50 -16.64 17.51
C GLY A 28 -2.85 -17.19 17.01
N ASN A 29 -3.91 -17.09 17.82
CA ASN A 29 -5.26 -17.53 17.47
C ASN A 29 -5.98 -16.63 16.43
N ARG A 30 -5.50 -15.40 16.20
CA ARG A 30 -6.08 -14.44 15.24
C ARG A 30 -5.14 -14.10 14.08
N ARG A 31 -3.88 -14.54 14.12
CA ARG A 31 -2.86 -14.29 13.07
C ARG A 31 -3.34 -14.71 11.69
N GLY A 32 -4.05 -15.84 11.57
CA GLY A 32 -4.60 -16.31 10.29
C GLY A 32 -5.62 -15.35 9.68
N THR A 33 -6.60 -14.90 10.47
CA THR A 33 -7.63 -13.94 10.03
C THR A 33 -7.03 -12.57 9.70
N VAL A 34 -6.10 -12.06 10.52
CA VAL A 34 -5.44 -10.77 10.26
C VAL A 34 -4.55 -10.84 9.02
N SER A 35 -3.82 -11.94 8.82
CA SER A 35 -3.04 -12.17 7.60
C SER A 35 -3.94 -12.24 6.36
N GLY A 36 -5.10 -12.91 6.47
CA GLY A 36 -6.10 -12.96 5.40
C GLY A 36 -6.65 -11.58 5.03
N LEU A 37 -7.06 -10.78 6.02
CA LEU A 37 -7.52 -9.40 5.81
C LEU A 37 -6.43 -8.49 5.24
N LEU A 38 -5.19 -8.63 5.72
CA LEU A 38 -4.03 -7.90 5.21
C LEU A 38 -3.77 -8.23 3.74
N GLY A 39 -3.78 -9.52 3.39
CA GLY A 39 -3.62 -9.99 2.01
C GLY A 39 -4.76 -9.51 1.11
N LEU A 40 -6.00 -9.54 1.59
CA LEU A 40 -7.16 -9.05 0.85
C LEU A 40 -7.06 -7.54 0.59
N SER A 41 -6.78 -6.75 1.63
CA SER A 41 -6.58 -5.30 1.52
C SER A 41 -5.52 -4.96 0.48
N ARG A 42 -4.38 -5.68 0.49
CA ARG A 42 -3.31 -5.50 -0.50
C ARG A 42 -3.79 -5.79 -1.93
N ASN A 43 -4.42 -6.94 -2.15
CA ASN A 43 -4.86 -7.32 -3.49
C ASN A 43 -5.94 -6.35 -4.02
N ILE A 44 -6.89 -5.96 -3.17
CA ILE A 44 -7.89 -4.94 -3.53
C ILE A 44 -7.21 -3.62 -3.87
N GLY A 45 -6.25 -3.18 -3.07
CA GLY A 45 -5.49 -1.95 -3.32
C GLY A 45 -4.76 -1.96 -4.67
N LEU A 46 -4.14 -3.09 -5.04
CA LEU A 46 -3.47 -3.25 -6.32
C LEU A 46 -4.46 -3.20 -7.50
N ILE A 47 -5.58 -3.92 -7.40
CA ILE A 47 -6.61 -3.95 -8.45
C ILE A 47 -7.26 -2.57 -8.62
N ALA A 48 -7.64 -1.94 -7.51
CA ALA A 48 -8.23 -0.61 -7.49
C ALA A 48 -7.25 0.44 -8.05
N GLY A 49 -5.98 0.39 -7.65
CA GLY A 49 -4.94 1.29 -8.13
C GLY A 49 -4.70 1.16 -9.63
N ALA A 50 -4.55 -0.07 -10.15
CA ALA A 50 -4.38 -0.31 -11.57
C ALA A 50 -5.58 0.19 -12.40
N SER A 51 -6.80 -0.05 -11.90
CA SER A 51 -8.04 0.39 -12.55
C SER A 51 -8.16 1.93 -12.57
N ALA A 52 -7.86 2.58 -11.44
CA ALA A 52 -7.88 4.04 -11.32
C ALA A 52 -6.84 4.70 -12.22
N MET A 53 -5.61 4.16 -12.28
CA MET A 53 -4.57 4.66 -13.17
C MET A 53 -4.96 4.55 -14.65
N GLY A 54 -5.60 3.44 -15.05
CA GLY A 54 -6.13 3.26 -16.40
C GLY A 54 -7.22 4.27 -16.76
N ALA A 55 -8.15 4.51 -15.83
CA ALA A 55 -9.21 5.51 -16.00
C ALA A 55 -8.65 6.93 -16.13
N VAL A 56 -7.72 7.31 -15.25
CA VAL A 56 -7.08 8.64 -15.27
C VAL A 56 -6.27 8.83 -16.56
N PHE A 57 -5.53 7.82 -16.99
CA PHE A 57 -4.80 7.86 -18.26
C PHE A 57 -5.75 8.06 -19.45
N SER A 58 -6.87 7.33 -19.49
CA SER A 58 -7.89 7.47 -20.53
C SER A 58 -8.46 8.90 -20.58
N ILE A 59 -8.83 9.45 -19.42
CA ILE A 59 -9.33 10.83 -19.29
C ILE A 59 -8.25 11.84 -19.73
N ALA A 60 -6.98 11.61 -19.35
CA ALA A 60 -5.87 12.52 -19.60
C ALA A 60 -5.42 12.55 -21.07
N VAL A 61 -5.52 11.43 -21.78
CA VAL A 61 -5.23 11.38 -23.23
C VAL A 61 -6.30 12.14 -24.02
N GLY A 62 -7.55 12.18 -23.56
CA GLY A 62 -8.58 13.09 -24.07
C GLY A 62 -9.01 12.90 -25.53
N THR A 63 -8.56 11.84 -26.20
CA THR A 63 -8.92 11.51 -27.58
C THR A 63 -9.74 10.22 -27.60
N GLU A 64 -10.95 10.24 -28.19
CA GLU A 64 -11.77 9.04 -28.39
C GLU A 64 -11.08 7.99 -29.28
N ASP A 65 -10.08 8.42 -30.06
CA ASP A 65 -9.24 7.58 -30.93
C ASP A 65 -7.78 7.52 -30.45
N PHE A 66 -7.42 6.50 -29.67
CA PHE A 66 -6.02 6.21 -29.30
C PHE A 66 -5.10 6.04 -30.52
N THR A 67 -5.66 5.60 -31.65
CA THR A 67 -4.97 5.42 -32.94
C THR A 67 -4.56 6.75 -33.59
N ARG A 68 -5.14 7.87 -33.16
CA ARG A 68 -4.82 9.24 -33.62
C ARG A 68 -4.17 10.09 -32.53
N ALA A 69 -3.94 9.53 -31.34
CA ALA A 69 -3.29 10.22 -30.25
C ALA A 69 -1.87 10.61 -30.66
N THR A 70 -1.59 11.91 -30.64
CA THR A 70 -0.24 12.41 -30.89
C THR A 70 0.68 11.94 -29.77
N THR A 71 1.96 11.65 -30.05
CA THR A 71 2.96 11.24 -29.03
C THR A 71 2.96 12.17 -27.81
N SER A 72 2.69 13.46 -28.02
CA SER A 72 2.52 14.46 -26.96
C SER A 72 1.35 14.15 -26.00
N ALA A 73 0.20 13.71 -26.50
CA ALA A 73 -0.97 13.40 -25.66
C ALA A 73 -0.72 12.17 -24.77
N ILE A 74 -0.05 11.16 -25.32
CA ILE A 74 0.38 9.98 -24.56
C ILE A 74 1.38 10.38 -23.47
N ALA A 75 2.37 11.22 -23.81
CA ALA A 75 3.35 11.71 -22.84
C ALA A 75 2.68 12.51 -21.70
N THR A 76 1.73 13.38 -22.02
CA THR A 76 0.94 14.13 -21.02
C THR A 76 0.10 13.20 -20.16
N GLY A 77 -0.60 12.23 -20.76
CA GLY A 77 -1.39 11.24 -20.03
C GLY A 77 -0.55 10.42 -19.07
N MET A 78 0.62 9.96 -19.51
CA MET A 78 1.59 9.26 -18.66
C MET A 78 2.05 10.15 -17.50
N CYS A 79 2.44 11.40 -17.77
CA CYS A 79 2.92 12.31 -16.73
C CYS A 79 1.84 12.59 -15.68
N LEU A 80 0.59 12.79 -16.09
CA LEU A 80 -0.53 13.01 -15.17
C LEU A 80 -0.76 11.78 -14.27
N THR A 81 -0.76 10.58 -14.84
CA THR A 81 -0.91 9.33 -14.08
C THR A 81 0.23 9.14 -13.08
N PHE A 82 1.47 9.43 -13.46
CA PHE A 82 2.62 9.38 -12.56
C PHE A 82 2.53 10.43 -11.44
N LEU A 83 2.13 11.66 -11.74
CA LEU A 83 1.95 12.71 -10.73
C LEU A 83 0.86 12.35 -9.73
N LEU A 84 -0.27 11.80 -10.20
CA LEU A 84 -1.33 11.31 -9.33
C LEU A 84 -0.84 10.18 -8.43
N SER A 85 -0.07 9.24 -8.98
CA SER A 85 0.55 8.14 -8.21
C SER A 85 1.49 8.66 -7.11
N CYS A 86 2.33 9.65 -7.44
CA CYS A 86 3.19 10.32 -6.46
C CYS A 86 2.37 11.01 -5.36
N ALA A 87 1.30 11.73 -5.71
CA ALA A 87 0.42 12.36 -4.73
C ALA A 87 -0.24 11.33 -3.80
N MET A 88 -0.73 10.22 -4.34
CA MET A 88 -1.30 9.12 -3.54
C MET A 88 -0.25 8.50 -2.59
N MET A 89 0.98 8.33 -3.06
CA MET A 89 2.08 7.84 -2.21
C MET A 89 2.35 8.79 -1.03
N VAL A 90 2.39 10.10 -1.28
CA VAL A 90 2.56 11.11 -0.22
C VAL A 90 1.42 11.02 0.81
N VAL A 91 0.17 10.91 0.35
CA VAL A 91 -0.99 10.73 1.25
C VAL A 91 -0.85 9.45 2.08
N ALA A 92 -0.44 8.33 1.48
CA ALA A 92 -0.23 7.06 2.19
C ALA A 92 0.85 7.19 3.28
N ILE A 93 1.96 7.88 2.99
CA ILE A 93 3.01 8.18 3.96
C ILE A 93 2.45 9.02 5.11
N LEU A 94 1.71 10.09 4.81
CA LEU A 94 1.09 10.94 5.84
C LEU A 94 0.13 10.16 6.74
N VAL A 95 -0.65 9.23 6.19
CA VAL A 95 -1.53 8.35 6.99
C VAL A 95 -0.71 7.39 7.86
N ALA A 96 0.34 6.80 7.30
CA ALA A 96 1.18 5.85 8.02
C ALA A 96 1.93 6.48 9.21
N PHE A 97 2.44 7.71 9.04
CA PHE A 97 3.19 8.41 10.09
C PHE A 97 2.34 9.36 10.94
N GLY A 98 1.17 9.78 10.44
CA GLY A 98 0.26 10.69 11.14
C GLY A 98 -0.69 9.98 12.11
N TRP A 99 -0.78 8.64 12.07
CA TRP A 99 -1.60 7.88 13.01
C TRP A 99 -0.93 7.80 14.39
N PRO A 100 -1.53 8.34 15.47
CA PRO A 100 -0.97 8.19 16.81
C PRO A 100 -0.99 6.72 17.23
N ASN A 101 0.19 6.14 17.47
CA ASN A 101 0.33 4.77 17.97
C ASN A 101 -0.21 4.69 19.41
N THR A 102 -1.49 4.35 19.58
CA THR A 102 -2.12 4.22 20.91
C THR A 102 -1.84 2.87 21.59
N HIS A 103 -1.02 2.00 21.01
CA HIS A 103 -0.75 0.63 21.51
C HIS A 103 0.28 0.52 22.65
N GLY A 104 0.57 1.62 23.35
CA GLY A 104 1.61 1.68 24.39
C GLY A 104 1.12 1.82 25.83
N LYS A 105 -0.13 1.47 26.16
CA LYS A 105 -0.55 1.47 27.58
C LYS A 105 -0.22 0.12 28.21
N PRO A 106 0.85 -0.01 29.04
CA PRO A 106 1.08 -1.24 29.78
C PRO A 106 -0.13 -1.50 30.67
N SER A 107 -0.69 -2.71 30.57
CA SER A 107 -1.70 -3.18 31.52
C SER A 107 -1.15 -3.01 32.93
N PRO A 108 -1.92 -2.43 33.87
CA PRO A 108 -1.48 -2.31 35.24
C PRO A 108 -1.21 -3.71 35.75
N VAL A 109 0.05 -4.01 36.04
CA VAL A 109 0.45 -5.23 36.73
C VAL A 109 -0.31 -5.21 38.04
N MET A 110 -1.38 -6.02 38.12
CA MET A 110 -2.05 -6.32 39.37
C MET A 110 -0.97 -6.93 40.26
N LYS A 111 -0.44 -6.11 41.17
CA LYS A 111 0.50 -6.54 42.19
C LYS A 111 -0.20 -7.66 42.94
N GLN A 112 0.16 -8.90 42.63
CA GLN A 112 -0.16 -10.02 43.48
C GLN A 112 0.50 -9.71 44.82
N HIS A 113 -0.37 -9.47 45.78
CA HIS A 113 -0.07 -9.25 47.17
C HIS A 113 0.78 -10.42 47.68
N PRO A 114 2.01 -10.20 48.15
CA PRO A 114 2.77 -11.25 48.81
C PRO A 114 2.29 -11.39 50.25
N GLU A 115 2.05 -12.64 50.64
CA GLU A 115 2.13 -13.24 51.98
C GLU A 115 1.31 -12.66 53.15
N GLY A 116 0.58 -13.57 53.81
CA GLY A 116 -0.10 -13.39 55.09
C GLY A 116 -1.05 -14.55 55.37
#